data_AF-A0A9D8TU82-F1
#
_entry.id   AF-A0A9D8TU82-F1
#
_cell.length_a   1.000
_cell.length_b   1.000
_cell.length_c   1.000
_cell.angle_alpha   90.00
_cell.angle_beta   90.00
_cell.angle_gamma   90.00
#
_symmetry.space_group_name_H-M   'P 1'
#
loop_
_entity.id
_entity.type
_entity.pdbx_description
1 polymer ?
#
loop_
_entity_poly.entity_id
_entity_poly.type
_entity_poly.pdbx_seq_one_letter_code
_entity_poly.pdbx_strand_id
1 'polypeptide(L)'
;MALLTPNDIRNHRFNTTRFREGYDIDEVDSFLDEVTETIDALSSNAMNRTGAAAMVGPAHDDEKVKELEDKNKELEAQVEELKKANKQEESKEQKPQQEPSEEVQKELESLKQENEDLKKKAQDLEKAAQQASTQKTESIDGGLEKEIENLRKQLEDLGSEKDNLLNQRSHLESQVSSLSQKLEDTRDELKSAQQGSKDADSVKDKRIAKLTEDLQISRRTEEELRRRLAASEPPAETGSLKRISSAGEGEASEPEKATAMLALAMQLHDQYVNKGKAQEARLVAEGDASRQTMIEEGRRKYNALVSDAEEYSRHTREEADKYSTKTKALADEYSQKVRRDADDYSSRTKTIAEQESNKQRTSADNYATTVRSEAQSYDKKIRTSADDYAKGVKDKLFDDTRTIEANLEELKKFEANYKSRLKDFLMQLMAQISKGDDYGSDSKDSDSDLS
;
A
#
# COMPACT_ATOMS: atom_id res chain seq x y z
N MET A 1 -17.02 33.73 -4.45
CA MET A 1 -15.58 33.58 -4.74
C MET A 1 -15.41 32.40 -5.70
N ALA A 2 -14.46 32.47 -6.62
CA ALA A 2 -14.25 31.38 -7.57
C ALA A 2 -13.68 30.18 -6.80
N LEU A 3 -14.31 29.01 -6.90
CA LEU A 3 -13.79 27.80 -6.28
C LEU A 3 -12.58 27.33 -7.10
N LEU A 4 -11.43 27.14 -6.44
CA LEU A 4 -10.25 26.55 -7.07
C LEU A 4 -10.62 25.21 -7.69
N THR A 5 -10.30 25.04 -8.97
CA THR A 5 -10.44 23.73 -9.61
C THR A 5 -9.23 22.86 -9.28
N PRO A 6 -9.38 21.53 -9.34
CA PRO A 6 -8.24 20.62 -9.21
C PRO A 6 -7.08 20.90 -10.19
N ASN A 7 -7.37 21.54 -11.32
CA ASN A 7 -6.34 21.98 -12.28
C ASN A 7 -5.60 23.24 -11.83
N ASP A 8 -6.27 24.14 -11.10
CA ASP A 8 -5.65 25.35 -10.56
C ASP A 8 -4.66 25.00 -9.45
N ILE A 9 -4.99 24.00 -8.62
CA ILE A 9 -4.10 23.50 -7.56
C ILE A 9 -2.84 22.85 -8.15
N ARG A 10 -2.99 22.05 -9.22
CA ARG A 10 -1.86 21.35 -9.85
C ARG A 10 -0.90 22.26 -10.60
N ASN A 11 -1.40 23.38 -11.12
CA ASN A 11 -0.60 24.31 -11.92
C ASN A 11 -0.11 25.53 -11.12
N HIS A 12 -0.41 25.61 -9.82
CA HIS A 12 0.04 26.73 -9.00
C HIS A 12 1.56 26.69 -8.79
N ARG A 13 2.21 27.84 -8.94
CA ARG A 13 3.67 28.00 -8.79
C ARG A 13 3.94 29.10 -7.78
N PHE A 14 4.63 28.72 -6.70
CA PHE A 14 5.06 29.64 -5.65
C PHE A 14 6.33 30.40 -6.06
N ASN A 15 6.45 31.65 -5.61
CA ASN A 15 7.62 32.46 -5.88
C ASN A 15 8.75 32.08 -4.92
N THR A 16 9.98 31.97 -5.44
CA THR A 16 11.17 31.69 -4.63
C THR A 16 11.74 32.98 -4.06
N THR A 17 12.06 33.03 -2.77
CA THR A 17 12.60 34.26 -2.15
C THR A 17 14.05 34.52 -2.59
N ARG A 18 14.36 35.77 -3.00
CA ARG A 18 15.62 36.13 -3.68
C ARG A 18 16.89 36.00 -2.81
N PHE A 19 16.75 35.80 -1.50
CA PHE A 19 17.86 35.77 -0.54
C PHE A 19 17.86 34.56 0.42
N ARG A 20 16.96 33.59 0.24
CA ARG A 20 16.92 32.33 1.00
C ARG A 20 16.47 31.17 0.10
N GLU A 21 17.00 29.98 0.33
CA GLU A 21 16.45 28.77 -0.29
C GLU A 21 15.08 28.49 0.33
N GLY A 22 14.01 28.72 -0.43
CA GLY A 22 12.64 28.48 0.02
C GLY A 22 11.58 29.30 -0.70
N TYR A 23 10.34 28.82 -0.58
CA TYR A 23 9.13 29.55 -0.99
C TYR A 23 8.72 30.55 0.07
N ASP A 24 7.97 31.58 -0.33
CA ASP A 24 7.39 32.53 0.61
C ASP A 24 6.31 31.84 1.46
N ILE A 25 6.52 31.79 2.77
CA ILE A 25 5.66 31.05 3.70
C ILE A 25 4.26 31.66 3.73
N ASP A 26 4.14 32.99 3.66
CA ASP A 26 2.85 33.68 3.70
C ASP A 26 2.01 33.40 2.43
N GLU A 27 2.67 33.23 1.29
CA GLU A 27 2.05 32.86 0.01
C GLU A 27 1.55 31.41 0.04
N VAL A 28 2.33 30.50 0.62
CA VAL A 28 1.96 29.10 0.78
C VAL A 28 0.78 28.94 1.76
N ASP A 29 0.82 29.62 2.90
CA ASP A 29 -0.23 29.55 3.91
C ASP A 29 -1.56 30.13 3.36
N SER A 30 -1.52 31.25 2.66
CA SER A 30 -2.71 31.84 2.02
C SER A 30 -3.34 30.90 0.99
N PHE A 31 -2.52 30.17 0.23
CA PHE A 31 -3.01 29.19 -0.74
C PHE A 31 -3.61 27.94 -0.06
N LEU A 32 -3.02 27.48 1.04
CA LEU A 32 -3.55 26.35 1.81
C LEU A 32 -4.90 26.69 2.44
N ASP A 33 -5.11 27.92 2.91
CA ASP A 33 -6.41 28.39 3.41
C ASP A 33 -7.48 28.35 2.30
N GLU A 34 -7.15 28.82 1.09
CA GLU A 34 -8.05 28.81 -0.07
C GLU A 34 -8.41 27.38 -0.52
N VAL A 35 -7.46 26.45 -0.50
CA VAL A 35 -7.71 25.02 -0.78
C VAL A 35 -8.61 24.40 0.28
N THR A 36 -8.44 24.75 1.55
CA THR A 36 -9.26 24.21 2.64
C THR A 36 -10.70 24.69 2.54
N GLU A 37 -10.91 25.99 2.27
CA GLU A 37 -12.25 26.57 2.07
C GLU A 37 -12.98 25.93 0.86
N THR A 38 -12.26 25.63 -0.22
CA THR A 38 -12.85 25.00 -1.41
C THR A 38 -13.20 23.53 -1.19
N ILE A 39 -12.41 22.79 -0.39
CA ILE A 39 -12.73 21.41 0.01
C ILE A 39 -13.95 21.39 0.93
N ASP A 40 -14.05 22.31 1.89
CA ASP A 40 -15.20 22.40 2.79
C ASP A 40 -16.49 22.77 2.03
N ALA A 41 -16.39 23.67 1.04
CA ALA A 41 -17.51 24.01 0.16
C ALA A 41 -17.93 22.83 -0.74
N LEU A 42 -16.98 22.07 -1.29
CA LEU A 42 -17.27 20.87 -2.10
C LEU A 42 -17.84 19.72 -1.26
N SER A 43 -17.34 19.53 -0.05
CA SER A 43 -17.84 18.55 0.92
C SER A 43 -19.27 18.89 1.35
N SER A 44 -19.54 20.16 1.64
CA SER A 44 -20.90 20.65 1.96
C SER A 44 -21.87 20.47 0.79
N ASN A 45 -21.40 20.67 -0.45
CA ASN A 45 -22.20 20.46 -1.65
C ASN A 45 -22.44 18.96 -1.94
N ALA A 46 -21.48 18.09 -1.62
CA ALA A 46 -21.65 16.64 -1.68
C ALA A 46 -22.66 16.16 -0.64
N MET A 47 -22.58 16.63 0.61
CA MET A 47 -23.53 16.32 1.69
C MET A 47 -24.97 16.77 1.37
N ASN A 48 -25.15 17.94 0.75
CA ASN A 48 -26.47 18.38 0.29
C ASN A 48 -27.04 17.51 -0.85
N ARG A 49 -26.18 16.90 -1.68
CA ARG A 49 -26.59 15.94 -2.71
C ARG A 49 -26.94 14.57 -2.14
N THR A 50 -26.26 14.10 -1.09
CA THR A 50 -26.60 12.85 -0.39
C THR A 50 -27.84 12.98 0.50
N GLY A 51 -28.11 14.16 1.06
CA GLY A 51 -29.35 14.42 1.81
C GLY A 51 -30.62 14.35 0.95
N ALA A 52 -30.53 14.73 -0.34
CA ALA A 52 -31.65 14.63 -1.28
C ALA A 52 -31.87 13.20 -1.82
N ALA A 53 -30.85 12.34 -1.78
CA ALA A 53 -30.94 10.94 -2.23
C ALA A 53 -31.52 9.99 -1.15
N ALA A 54 -31.56 10.41 0.12
CA ALA A 54 -32.09 9.62 1.23
C ALA A 54 -33.62 9.73 1.42
N MET A 55 -34.32 10.56 0.63
CA MET A 55 -35.77 10.77 0.75
C MET A 55 -36.59 10.07 -0.37
N VAL A 56 -35.96 9.28 -1.24
CA VAL A 56 -36.64 8.54 -2.31
C VAL A 56 -36.15 7.08 -2.34
N GLY A 57 -36.66 6.27 -1.41
CA GLY A 57 -36.58 4.80 -1.37
C GLY A 57 -36.50 4.25 0.07
N PRO A 58 -37.15 3.12 0.45
CA PRO A 58 -37.94 2.15 -0.30
C PRO A 58 -39.34 1.95 0.34
N ALA A 59 -40.32 2.82 0.06
CA ALA A 59 -41.69 2.61 0.54
C ALA A 59 -42.61 1.95 -0.51
N HIS A 60 -42.16 1.85 -1.78
CA HIS A 60 -43.02 1.44 -2.88
C HIS A 60 -42.96 -0.06 -3.23
N ASP A 61 -41.97 -0.78 -2.71
CA ASP A 61 -41.80 -2.21 -2.97
C ASP A 61 -42.55 -3.08 -1.95
N ASP A 62 -42.63 -2.67 -0.68
CA ASP A 62 -43.39 -3.39 0.35
C ASP A 62 -44.91 -3.38 0.10
N GLU A 63 -45.44 -2.28 -0.46
CA GLU A 63 -46.87 -2.17 -0.77
C GLU A 63 -47.25 -3.05 -1.97
N LYS A 64 -46.37 -3.14 -2.97
CA LYS A 64 -46.55 -4.02 -4.14
C LYS A 64 -46.35 -5.49 -3.81
N VAL A 65 -45.40 -5.83 -2.93
CA VAL A 65 -45.21 -7.21 -2.47
C VAL A 65 -46.45 -7.68 -1.72
N LYS A 66 -47.02 -6.84 -0.86
CA LYS A 66 -48.26 -7.15 -0.13
C LYS A 66 -49.48 -7.27 -1.06
N GLU A 67 -49.59 -6.40 -2.05
CA GLU A 67 -50.65 -6.47 -3.07
C GLU A 67 -50.53 -7.72 -3.95
N LEU A 68 -49.30 -8.18 -4.24
CA LEU A 68 -49.04 -9.42 -4.99
C LEU A 68 -49.31 -10.67 -4.15
N GLU A 69 -49.02 -10.63 -2.84
CA GLU A 69 -49.38 -11.72 -1.91
C GLU A 69 -50.89 -11.88 -1.74
N ASP A 70 -51.63 -10.77 -1.63
CA ASP A 70 -53.09 -10.79 -1.54
C ASP A 70 -53.73 -11.26 -2.86
N LYS A 71 -53.20 -10.83 -4.02
CA LYS A 71 -53.63 -11.34 -5.34
C LYS A 71 -53.35 -12.83 -5.54
N ASN A 72 -52.22 -13.34 -5.02
CA ASN A 72 -51.93 -14.77 -5.09
C ASN A 72 -52.90 -15.60 -4.26
N LYS A 73 -53.26 -15.15 -3.05
CA LYS A 73 -54.30 -15.82 -2.24
C LYS A 73 -55.67 -15.80 -2.91
N GLU A 74 -56.01 -14.71 -3.58
CA GLU A 74 -57.28 -14.59 -4.31
C GLU A 74 -57.31 -15.49 -5.56
N LEU A 75 -56.21 -15.58 -6.30
CA LEU A 75 -56.07 -16.51 -7.42
C LEU A 75 -56.13 -17.98 -6.97
N GLU A 76 -55.51 -18.33 -5.84
CA GLU A 76 -55.61 -19.68 -5.27
C GLU A 76 -57.05 -20.03 -4.86
N ALA A 77 -57.80 -19.08 -4.30
CA ALA A 77 -59.21 -19.26 -3.98
C ALA A 77 -60.07 -19.44 -5.23
N GLN A 78 -59.83 -18.66 -6.29
CA GLN A 78 -60.53 -18.79 -7.57
C GLN A 78 -60.23 -20.13 -8.26
N VAL A 79 -59.00 -20.65 -8.17
CA VAL A 79 -58.64 -21.96 -8.73
C VAL A 79 -59.32 -23.10 -7.96
N GLU A 80 -59.44 -23.01 -6.64
CA GLU A 80 -60.19 -24.00 -5.85
C GLU A 80 -61.71 -23.91 -6.08
N GLU A 81 -62.24 -22.71 -6.33
CA GLU A 81 -63.64 -22.53 -6.69
C GLU A 81 -63.95 -23.08 -8.09
N LEU A 82 -63.09 -22.83 -9.08
CA LEU A 82 -63.20 -23.42 -10.42
C LEU A 82 -63.03 -24.94 -10.42
N LYS A 83 -62.17 -25.50 -9.57
CA LYS A 83 -62.07 -26.96 -9.37
C LYS A 83 -63.33 -27.54 -8.76
N LYS A 84 -63.99 -26.83 -7.84
CA LYS A 84 -65.29 -27.23 -7.27
C LYS A 84 -66.42 -27.12 -8.29
N ALA A 85 -66.41 -26.09 -9.13
CA ALA A 85 -67.34 -25.91 -10.24
C ALA A 85 -67.19 -27.03 -11.28
N ASN A 86 -65.95 -27.38 -11.68
CA ASN A 86 -65.69 -28.50 -12.59
C ASN A 86 -66.12 -29.86 -11.99
N LYS A 87 -65.91 -30.09 -10.68
CA LYS A 87 -66.43 -31.29 -10.00
C LYS A 87 -67.96 -31.33 -9.95
N GLN A 88 -68.64 -30.18 -9.94
CA GLN A 88 -70.10 -30.10 -10.01
C GLN A 88 -70.62 -30.29 -11.44
N GLU A 89 -69.90 -29.88 -12.47
CA GLU A 89 -70.24 -30.15 -13.88
C GLU A 89 -70.06 -31.63 -14.23
N GLU A 90 -68.99 -32.30 -13.77
CA GLU A 90 -68.78 -33.75 -13.97
C GLU A 90 -69.90 -34.61 -13.34
N SER A 91 -70.62 -34.09 -12.35
CA SER A 91 -71.72 -34.78 -11.67
C SER A 91 -73.10 -34.63 -12.34
N LYS A 92 -73.22 -33.86 -13.43
CA LYS A 92 -74.50 -33.56 -14.10
C LYS A 92 -74.69 -34.22 -15.48
N GLU A 93 -73.73 -34.97 -16.00
CA GLU A 93 -73.88 -35.65 -17.29
C GLU A 93 -74.23 -37.14 -17.17
N GLN A 94 -75.49 -37.43 -16.84
CA GLN A 94 -76.14 -38.68 -17.22
C GLN A 94 -77.46 -38.38 -17.97
N LYS A 95 -77.30 -38.17 -19.29
CA LYS A 95 -78.15 -38.42 -20.51
C LYS A 95 -79.71 -38.48 -20.39
N PRO A 96 -80.48 -38.08 -21.45
CA PRO A 96 -80.16 -38.39 -22.86
C PRO A 96 -80.53 -37.35 -23.96
N GLN A 97 -79.96 -37.61 -25.15
CA GLN A 97 -80.47 -37.29 -26.51
C GLN A 97 -80.33 -35.86 -27.08
N GLN A 98 -79.23 -35.62 -27.80
CA GLN A 98 -79.22 -35.27 -29.24
C GLN A 98 -77.77 -35.37 -29.75
N GLU A 99 -77.53 -36.04 -30.88
CA GLU A 99 -76.21 -36.08 -31.50
C GLU A 99 -75.81 -34.66 -31.96
N PRO A 100 -74.67 -34.11 -31.50
CA PRO A 100 -74.12 -32.90 -32.09
C PRO A 100 -73.50 -33.25 -33.44
N SER A 101 -73.78 -32.44 -34.45
CA SER A 101 -73.17 -32.52 -35.79
C SER A 101 -71.64 -32.58 -35.71
N GLU A 102 -71.01 -33.29 -36.65
CA GLU A 102 -69.54 -33.50 -36.74
C GLU A 102 -68.73 -32.19 -36.66
N GLU A 103 -69.30 -31.06 -37.05
CA GLU A 103 -68.68 -29.72 -36.95
C GLU A 103 -68.47 -29.26 -35.51
N VAL A 104 -69.45 -29.48 -34.62
CA VAL A 104 -69.34 -29.08 -33.20
C VAL A 104 -68.31 -29.94 -32.47
N GLN A 105 -68.17 -31.21 -32.86
CA GLN A 105 -67.14 -32.09 -32.29
C GLN A 105 -65.72 -31.70 -32.73
N LYS A 106 -65.54 -31.33 -34.01
CA LYS A 106 -64.26 -30.82 -34.51
C LYS A 106 -63.85 -29.50 -33.86
N GLU A 107 -64.81 -28.60 -33.65
CA GLU A 107 -64.55 -27.30 -33.03
C GLU A 107 -64.23 -27.46 -31.53
N LEU A 108 -64.85 -28.41 -30.85
CA LEU A 108 -64.51 -28.76 -29.47
C LEU A 108 -63.13 -29.42 -29.34
N GLU A 109 -62.73 -30.24 -30.32
CA GLU A 109 -61.38 -30.82 -30.37
C GLU A 109 -60.30 -29.77 -30.68
N SER A 110 -60.56 -28.83 -31.59
CA SER A 110 -59.61 -27.76 -31.90
C SER A 110 -59.43 -26.80 -30.72
N LEU A 111 -60.53 -26.42 -30.05
CA LEU A 111 -60.49 -25.60 -28.84
C LEU A 111 -59.78 -26.31 -27.69
N LYS A 112 -59.88 -27.64 -27.59
CA LYS A 112 -59.11 -28.42 -26.60
C LYS A 112 -57.61 -28.42 -26.92
N GLN A 113 -57.24 -28.57 -28.18
CA GLN A 113 -55.84 -28.47 -28.60
C GLN A 113 -55.27 -27.07 -28.37
N GLU A 114 -56.01 -26.02 -28.70
CA GLU A 114 -55.60 -24.64 -28.47
C GLU A 114 -55.40 -24.34 -26.98
N ASN A 115 -56.29 -24.85 -26.12
CA ASN A 115 -56.14 -24.72 -24.67
C ASN A 115 -54.92 -25.48 -24.13
N GLU A 116 -54.61 -26.67 -24.65
CA GLU A 116 -53.38 -27.41 -24.31
C GLU A 116 -52.11 -26.65 -24.73
N ASP A 117 -52.11 -26.05 -25.92
CA ASP A 117 -50.98 -25.28 -26.44
C ASP A 117 -50.78 -23.96 -25.68
N LEU A 118 -51.88 -23.27 -25.34
CA LEU A 118 -51.83 -22.09 -24.48
C LEU A 118 -51.31 -22.42 -23.09
N LYS A 119 -51.68 -23.58 -22.53
CA LYS A 119 -51.19 -24.06 -21.23
C LYS A 119 -49.69 -24.38 -21.25
N LYS A 120 -49.19 -24.96 -22.33
CA LYS A 120 -47.75 -25.16 -22.55
C LYS A 120 -47.00 -23.84 -22.68
N LYS A 121 -47.51 -22.90 -23.48
CA LYS A 121 -46.94 -21.55 -23.60
C LYS A 121 -46.90 -20.81 -22.27
N ALA A 122 -47.95 -20.93 -21.46
CA ALA A 122 -48.01 -20.35 -20.13
C ALA A 122 -46.94 -20.97 -19.20
N GLN A 123 -46.79 -22.30 -19.21
CA GLN A 123 -45.73 -22.99 -18.44
C GLN A 123 -44.31 -22.61 -18.90
N ASP A 124 -44.09 -22.46 -20.20
CA ASP A 124 -42.77 -22.09 -20.74
C ASP A 124 -42.43 -20.63 -20.42
N LEU A 125 -43.42 -19.72 -20.47
CA LEU A 125 -43.26 -18.34 -20.04
C LEU A 125 -43.01 -18.23 -18.53
N GLU A 126 -43.69 -19.04 -17.72
CA GLU A 126 -43.48 -19.08 -16.27
C GLU A 126 -42.09 -19.59 -15.91
N LYS A 127 -41.61 -20.64 -16.59
CA LYS A 127 -40.22 -21.12 -16.44
C LYS A 127 -39.20 -20.07 -16.89
N ALA A 128 -39.46 -19.37 -18.00
CA ALA A 128 -38.57 -18.31 -18.48
C ALA A 128 -38.52 -17.12 -17.50
N ALA A 129 -39.67 -16.75 -16.92
CA ALA A 129 -39.76 -15.68 -15.92
C ALA A 129 -39.03 -16.07 -14.61
N GLN A 130 -39.19 -17.32 -14.15
CA GLN A 130 -38.46 -17.83 -12.98
C GLN A 130 -36.95 -17.86 -13.24
N GLN A 131 -36.50 -18.33 -14.41
CA GLN A 131 -35.09 -18.35 -14.78
C GLN A 131 -34.47 -16.95 -14.86
N ALA A 132 -35.19 -15.99 -15.46
CA ALA A 132 -34.76 -14.59 -15.54
C ALA A 132 -34.70 -13.91 -14.16
N SER A 133 -35.63 -14.27 -13.26
CA SER A 133 -35.63 -13.83 -11.86
C SER A 133 -34.40 -14.38 -11.11
N THR A 134 -34.13 -15.68 -11.18
CA THR A 134 -32.98 -16.30 -10.52
C THR A 134 -31.63 -15.81 -11.05
N GLN A 135 -31.49 -15.61 -12.36
CA GLN A 135 -30.25 -15.08 -12.94
C GLN A 135 -29.97 -13.64 -12.49
N LYS A 136 -31.01 -12.82 -12.31
CA LYS A 136 -30.86 -11.42 -11.91
C LYS A 136 -30.53 -11.27 -10.43
N THR A 137 -31.09 -12.11 -9.56
CA THR A 137 -30.75 -12.13 -8.12
C THR A 137 -29.35 -12.69 -7.87
N GLU A 138 -28.97 -13.80 -8.50
CA GLU A 138 -27.63 -14.40 -8.32
C GLU A 138 -26.49 -13.50 -8.82
N SER A 139 -26.71 -12.73 -9.89
CA SER A 139 -25.70 -11.83 -10.45
C SER A 139 -25.46 -10.58 -9.61
N ILE A 140 -26.50 -10.08 -8.93
CA ILE A 140 -26.44 -8.85 -8.14
C ILE A 140 -25.94 -9.16 -6.72
N ASP A 141 -26.46 -10.21 -6.07
CA ASP A 141 -25.99 -10.62 -4.73
C ASP A 141 -24.53 -11.07 -4.75
N GLY A 142 -24.13 -11.92 -5.72
CA GLY A 142 -22.76 -12.42 -5.78
C GLY A 142 -21.70 -11.35 -6.12
N GLY A 143 -22.11 -10.23 -6.71
CA GLY A 143 -21.25 -9.06 -6.95
C GLY A 143 -21.08 -8.19 -5.71
N LEU A 144 -22.20 -7.87 -5.06
CA LEU A 144 -22.21 -7.06 -3.83
C LEU A 144 -21.56 -7.80 -2.66
N GLU A 145 -21.75 -9.11 -2.52
CA GLU A 145 -21.08 -9.92 -1.50
C GLU A 145 -19.56 -9.90 -1.65
N LYS A 146 -19.06 -10.03 -2.89
CA LYS A 146 -17.61 -9.95 -3.17
C LYS A 146 -17.05 -8.56 -2.88
N GLU A 147 -17.81 -7.51 -3.16
CA GLU A 147 -17.39 -6.14 -2.88
C GLU A 147 -17.39 -5.84 -1.37
N ILE A 148 -18.40 -6.32 -0.64
CA ILE A 148 -18.45 -6.26 0.83
C ILE A 148 -17.29 -7.04 1.45
N GLU A 149 -16.98 -8.23 0.94
CA GLU A 149 -15.89 -9.04 1.46
C GLU A 149 -14.52 -8.40 1.17
N ASN A 150 -14.35 -7.78 0.01
CA ASN A 150 -13.13 -7.04 -0.32
C ASN A 150 -12.97 -5.78 0.55
N LEU A 151 -14.05 -5.04 0.79
CA LEU A 151 -14.07 -3.88 1.70
C LEU A 151 -13.78 -4.28 3.15
N ARG A 152 -14.30 -5.42 3.61
CA ARG A 152 -13.98 -5.99 4.94
C ARG A 152 -12.51 -6.32 5.06
N LYS A 153 -11.93 -6.93 4.02
CA LYS A 153 -10.50 -7.27 3.99
C LYS A 153 -9.62 -6.02 4.02
N GLN A 154 -9.99 -4.98 3.27
CA GLN A 154 -9.32 -3.68 3.32
C GLN A 154 -9.40 -3.02 4.71
N LEU A 155 -10.56 -3.11 5.39
CA LEU A 155 -10.71 -2.60 6.75
C LEU A 155 -9.86 -3.36 7.76
N GLU A 156 -9.70 -4.67 7.60
CA GLU A 156 -8.85 -5.49 8.46
C GLU A 156 -7.35 -5.20 8.23
N ASP A 157 -6.93 -5.05 6.98
CA ASP A 157 -5.58 -4.62 6.63
C ASP A 157 -5.27 -3.23 7.21
N LEU A 158 -6.18 -2.26 7.05
CA LEU A 158 -6.09 -0.92 7.65
C LEU A 158 -6.04 -0.97 9.19
N GLY A 159 -6.78 -1.88 9.80
CA GLY A 159 -6.74 -2.13 11.25
C GLY A 159 -5.37 -2.60 11.70
N SER A 160 -4.80 -3.58 11.00
CA SER A 160 -3.46 -4.10 11.29
C SER A 160 -2.36 -3.06 11.09
N GLU A 161 -2.49 -2.20 10.06
CA GLU A 161 -1.57 -1.09 9.81
C GLU A 161 -1.64 -0.04 10.94
N LYS A 162 -2.86 0.29 11.39
CA LYS A 162 -3.07 1.19 12.53
C LYS A 162 -2.44 0.64 13.81
N ASP A 163 -2.59 -0.64 14.11
CA ASP A 163 -2.03 -1.26 15.31
C ASP A 163 -0.49 -1.30 15.26
N ASN A 164 0.09 -1.56 14.09
CA ASN A 164 1.54 -1.46 13.87
C ASN A 164 2.05 -0.03 14.08
N LEU A 165 1.36 0.97 13.56
CA LEU A 165 1.69 2.39 13.76
C LEU A 165 1.56 2.80 15.23
N LEU A 166 0.56 2.30 15.95
CA LEU A 166 0.38 2.53 17.39
C LEU A 166 1.55 1.96 18.20
N ASN A 167 1.99 0.73 17.89
CA ASN A 167 3.13 0.10 18.53
C ASN A 167 4.44 0.86 18.23
N GLN A 168 4.62 1.31 16.99
CA GLN A 168 5.78 2.12 16.59
C GLN A 168 5.80 3.47 17.32
N ARG A 169 4.63 4.13 17.46
CA ARG A 169 4.50 5.38 18.21
C ARG A 169 4.83 5.19 19.69
N SER A 170 4.31 4.13 20.32
CA SER A 170 4.63 3.81 21.72
C SER A 170 6.14 3.58 21.92
N HIS A 171 6.79 2.89 20.99
CA HIS A 171 8.24 2.68 21.02
C HIS A 171 9.02 3.99 20.89
N LEU A 172 8.60 4.88 19.98
CA LEU A 172 9.21 6.20 19.82
C LEU A 172 9.00 7.09 21.05
N GLU A 173 7.82 7.07 21.68
CA GLU A 173 7.55 7.80 22.94
C GLU A 173 8.47 7.31 24.07
N SER A 174 8.69 5.99 24.18
CA SER A 174 9.66 5.41 25.12
C SER A 174 11.10 5.88 24.84
N GLN A 175 11.52 5.89 23.58
CA GLN A 175 12.85 6.38 23.20
C GLN A 175 13.03 7.86 23.54
N VAL A 176 12.06 8.71 23.19
CA VAL A 176 12.10 10.16 23.49
C VAL A 176 12.17 10.41 24.99
N SER A 177 11.42 9.65 25.80
CA SER A 177 11.49 9.73 27.26
C SER A 177 12.89 9.36 27.78
N SER A 178 13.46 8.25 27.30
CA SER A 178 14.80 7.81 27.70
C SER A 178 15.91 8.78 27.28
N LEU A 179 15.78 9.41 26.11
CA LEU A 179 16.72 10.42 25.62
C LEU A 179 16.61 11.72 26.42
N SER A 180 15.38 12.13 26.75
CA SER A 180 15.12 13.29 27.60
C SER A 180 15.75 13.09 28.98
N GLN A 181 15.59 11.91 29.57
CA GLN A 181 16.18 11.59 30.87
C GLN A 181 17.71 11.59 30.83
N LYS A 182 18.32 11.00 29.78
CA LYS A 182 19.78 11.08 29.59
C LYS A 182 20.27 12.52 29.39
N LEU A 183 19.50 13.37 28.70
CA LEU A 183 19.83 14.79 28.53
C LEU A 183 19.76 15.55 29.86
N GLU A 184 18.81 15.20 30.74
CA GLU A 184 18.71 15.77 32.09
C GLU A 184 19.88 15.32 32.97
N ASP A 185 20.19 14.02 32.99
CA ASP A 185 21.30 13.45 33.75
C ASP A 185 22.65 14.06 33.33
N THR A 186 22.90 14.13 32.01
CA THR A 186 24.14 14.76 31.48
C THR A 186 24.20 16.26 31.78
N ARG A 187 23.06 16.96 31.83
CA ARG A 187 23.01 18.38 32.19
C ARG A 187 23.36 18.58 33.67
N ASP A 188 22.93 17.69 34.54
CA ASP A 188 23.24 17.76 35.97
C ASP A 188 24.68 17.32 36.29
N GLU A 189 25.22 16.34 35.56
CA GLU A 189 26.65 16.02 35.57
C GLU A 189 27.51 17.21 35.11
N LEU A 190 27.09 17.92 34.06
CA LEU A 190 27.80 19.11 33.60
C LEU A 190 27.78 20.24 34.64
N LYS A 191 26.65 20.48 35.32
CA LYS A 191 26.55 21.47 36.41
C LYS A 191 27.47 21.12 37.58
N SER A 192 27.49 19.86 38.00
CA SER A 192 28.34 19.39 39.10
C SER A 192 29.83 19.43 38.74
N ALA A 193 30.21 19.08 37.52
CA ALA A 193 31.57 19.23 37.01
C ALA A 193 32.02 20.71 36.95
N GLN A 194 31.13 21.62 36.51
CA GLN A 194 31.41 23.06 36.50
C GLN A 194 31.57 23.64 37.91
N GLN A 195 30.78 23.18 38.89
CA GLN A 195 30.96 23.57 40.30
C GLN A 195 32.27 23.04 40.86
N GLY A 196 32.61 21.78 40.61
CA GLY A 196 33.89 21.18 41.03
C GLY A 196 35.11 21.91 40.46
N SER A 197 35.03 22.41 39.22
CA SER A 197 36.09 23.24 38.62
C SER A 197 36.25 24.58 39.34
N LYS A 198 35.13 25.25 39.69
CA LYS A 198 35.19 26.53 40.42
C LYS A 198 35.76 26.35 41.83
N ASP A 199 35.40 25.26 42.51
CA ASP A 199 35.94 24.95 43.83
C ASP A 199 37.44 24.63 43.76
N ALA A 200 37.87 23.84 42.77
CA ALA A 200 39.27 23.51 42.54
C ALA A 200 40.12 24.75 42.24
N ASP A 201 39.62 25.70 41.44
CA ASP A 201 40.32 26.95 41.17
C ASP A 201 40.39 27.85 42.41
N SER A 202 39.33 27.92 43.23
CA SER A 202 39.39 28.63 44.52
C SER A 202 40.42 28.05 45.49
N VAL A 203 40.58 26.71 45.49
CA VAL A 203 41.57 26.02 46.33
C VAL A 203 42.98 26.26 45.82
N LYS A 204 43.20 26.27 44.50
CA LYS A 204 44.49 26.65 43.90
C LYS A 204 44.85 28.09 44.26
N ASP A 205 43.92 29.03 44.16
CA ASP A 205 44.15 30.44 44.49
C ASP A 205 44.52 30.64 45.95
N LYS A 206 43.81 29.98 46.88
CA LYS A 206 44.16 29.99 48.32
C LYS A 206 45.54 29.40 48.58
N ARG A 207 45.92 28.34 47.85
CA ARG A 207 47.23 27.68 48.00
C ARG A 207 48.36 28.52 47.42
N ILE A 208 48.13 29.21 46.30
CA ILE A 208 49.07 30.17 45.71
C ILE A 208 49.27 31.36 46.67
N ALA A 209 48.19 31.89 47.25
CA ALA A 209 48.27 32.97 48.24
C ALA A 209 49.11 32.55 49.46
N LYS A 210 48.87 31.36 50.02
CA LYS A 210 49.63 30.83 51.16
C LYS A 210 51.10 30.59 50.83
N LEU A 211 51.41 30.00 49.67
CA LEU A 211 52.79 29.80 49.23
C LEU A 211 53.52 31.13 49.02
N THR A 212 52.82 32.16 48.53
CA THR A 212 53.39 33.50 48.36
C THR A 212 53.72 34.13 49.71
N GLU A 213 52.86 33.96 50.71
CA GLU A 213 53.07 34.40 52.09
C GLU A 213 54.27 33.68 52.73
N ASP A 214 54.33 32.34 52.65
CA ASP A 214 55.43 31.53 53.19
C ASP A 214 56.78 31.91 52.57
N LEU A 215 56.82 32.20 51.26
CA LEU A 215 58.02 32.62 50.55
C LEU A 215 58.50 34.01 51.02
N GLN A 216 57.58 34.94 51.30
CA GLN A 216 57.94 36.22 51.90
C GLN A 216 58.52 36.06 53.30
N ILE A 217 57.95 35.17 54.12
CA ILE A 217 58.45 34.88 55.47
C ILE A 217 59.86 34.28 55.38
N SER A 218 60.08 33.29 54.50
CA SER A 218 61.39 32.66 54.33
C SER A 218 62.47 33.63 53.85
N ARG A 219 62.11 34.60 52.98
CA ARG A 219 63.07 35.64 52.56
C ARG A 219 63.49 36.52 53.73
N ARG A 220 62.55 36.91 54.59
CA ARG A 220 62.85 37.72 55.79
C ARG A 220 63.74 36.98 56.78
N THR A 221 63.46 35.70 57.02
CA THR A 221 64.28 34.89 57.94
C THR A 221 65.68 34.63 57.39
N GLU A 222 65.85 34.44 56.08
CA GLU A 222 67.18 34.32 55.45
C GLU A 222 67.99 35.61 55.57
N GLU A 223 67.36 36.78 55.36
CA GLU A 223 68.00 38.08 55.56
C GLU A 223 68.44 38.29 57.02
N GLU A 224 67.62 37.88 57.99
CA GLU A 224 67.97 37.91 59.41
C GLU A 224 69.13 36.95 59.76
N LEU A 225 69.12 35.73 59.22
CA LEU A 225 70.19 34.75 59.43
C LEU A 225 71.51 35.21 58.80
N ARG A 226 71.47 35.81 57.60
CA ARG A 226 72.66 36.41 56.98
C ARG A 226 73.26 37.53 57.84
N ARG A 227 72.42 38.38 58.43
CA ARG A 227 72.88 39.41 59.38
C ARG A 227 73.53 38.80 60.63
N ARG A 228 73.03 37.68 61.13
CA ARG A 228 73.59 36.98 62.30
C ARG A 228 74.90 36.25 61.99
N LEU A 229 75.00 35.58 60.84
CA LEU A 229 76.22 34.90 60.39
C LEU A 229 77.35 35.89 60.11
N ALA A 230 77.05 37.04 59.50
CA ALA A 230 78.03 38.11 59.32
C ALA A 230 78.57 38.67 60.66
N ALA A 231 77.83 38.50 61.75
CA ALA A 231 78.25 38.93 63.09
C ALA A 231 79.02 37.86 63.88
N SER A 232 79.15 36.61 63.37
CA SER A 232 79.62 35.48 64.18
C SER A 232 80.77 34.64 63.59
N GLU A 233 81.55 35.12 62.62
CA GLU A 233 82.76 34.39 62.17
C GLU A 233 83.96 34.64 63.11
N PRO A 234 84.57 33.60 63.73
CA PRO A 234 85.89 33.67 64.35
C PRO A 234 86.97 32.97 63.50
N PRO A 235 88.24 33.42 63.52
CA PRO A 235 89.32 32.80 62.77
C PRO A 235 89.79 31.48 63.39
N ALA A 236 90.17 30.55 62.53
CA ALA A 236 90.56 29.17 62.86
C ALA A 236 92.06 29.03 63.17
N GLU A 237 92.41 28.44 64.32
CA GLU A 237 93.71 27.80 64.52
C GLU A 237 93.58 26.48 65.30
N THR A 238 94.28 25.46 64.81
CA THR A 238 94.12 24.03 65.09
C THR A 238 95.27 23.50 65.94
N GLY A 239 94.95 22.78 67.03
CA GLY A 239 95.86 22.28 68.06
C GLY A 239 96.68 21.02 67.72
N SER A 240 97.16 20.88 66.48
CA SER A 240 97.85 19.67 66.01
C SER A 240 99.34 19.61 66.40
N LEU A 241 99.96 20.74 66.73
CA LEU A 241 101.42 20.84 66.97
C LEU A 241 101.88 20.39 68.36
N LYS A 242 100.97 20.04 69.29
CA LYS A 242 101.31 19.77 70.70
C LYS A 242 101.68 18.31 71.03
N ARG A 243 101.55 17.36 70.09
CA ARG A 243 101.74 15.91 70.38
C ARG A 243 103.08 15.31 69.95
N ILE A 244 103.92 16.04 69.22
CA ILE A 244 105.22 15.53 68.75
C ILE A 244 106.35 15.89 69.72
N SER A 245 106.12 16.81 70.66
CA SER A 245 107.17 17.30 71.58
C SER A 245 107.29 16.55 72.91
N SER A 246 106.48 15.51 73.17
CA SER A 246 106.39 14.89 74.51
C SER A 246 106.71 13.39 74.55
N ALA A 247 107.71 12.94 73.80
CA ALA A 247 108.19 11.56 73.89
C ALA A 247 109.72 11.50 73.76
N GLY A 248 110.42 11.64 74.89
CA GLY A 248 111.86 11.45 74.97
C GLY A 248 112.34 11.43 76.41
N GLU A 249 112.33 10.26 77.06
CA GLU A 249 113.16 9.92 78.23
C GLU A 249 113.01 8.42 78.55
N GLY A 250 114.09 7.63 78.47
CA GLY A 250 114.16 6.23 78.94
C GLY A 250 115.08 5.27 78.14
N GLU A 251 116.10 4.73 78.81
CA GLU A 251 117.20 3.86 78.33
C GLU A 251 116.78 2.49 77.75
N ALA A 252 117.33 2.15 76.57
CA ALA A 252 117.62 0.81 76.03
C ALA A 252 118.55 1.01 74.81
N SER A 253 119.35 0.00 74.46
CA SER A 253 120.43 0.11 73.46
C SER A 253 119.91 0.55 72.07
N GLU A 254 120.59 1.51 71.44
CA GLU A 254 120.20 2.11 70.15
C GLU A 254 119.89 1.11 69.01
N PRO A 255 120.64 0.01 68.80
CA PRO A 255 120.37 -0.91 67.68
C PRO A 255 119.12 -1.79 67.89
N GLU A 256 118.81 -2.19 69.13
CA GLU A 256 117.62 -3.00 69.43
C GLU A 256 116.34 -2.15 69.40
N LYS A 257 116.40 -0.89 69.87
CA LYS A 257 115.30 0.07 69.73
C LYS A 257 115.00 0.37 68.26
N ALA A 258 116.02 0.58 67.43
CA ALA A 258 115.84 0.81 66.01
C ALA A 258 115.26 -0.42 65.30
N THR A 259 115.68 -1.64 65.68
CA THR A 259 115.16 -2.90 65.13
C THR A 259 113.72 -3.16 65.58
N ALA A 260 113.38 -2.88 66.85
CA ALA A 260 112.02 -2.98 67.35
C ALA A 260 111.09 -1.92 66.75
N MET A 261 111.58 -0.69 66.54
CA MET A 261 110.86 0.36 65.80
C MET A 261 110.64 -0.03 64.34
N LEU A 262 111.63 -0.64 63.68
CA LEU A 262 111.50 -1.13 62.31
C LEU A 262 110.50 -2.29 62.22
N ALA A 263 110.56 -3.25 63.14
CA ALA A 263 109.61 -4.36 63.21
C ALA A 263 108.18 -3.87 63.49
N LEU A 264 108.01 -2.90 64.38
CA LEU A 264 106.73 -2.24 64.64
C LEU A 264 106.24 -1.46 63.41
N ALA A 265 107.13 -0.75 62.72
CA ALA A 265 106.80 -0.03 61.49
C ALA A 265 106.42 -0.97 60.35
N MET A 266 107.09 -2.12 60.19
CA MET A 266 106.74 -3.14 59.21
C MET A 266 105.40 -3.81 59.54
N GLN A 267 105.15 -4.15 60.81
CA GLN A 267 103.86 -4.70 61.24
C GLN A 267 102.73 -3.70 61.05
N LEU A 268 102.97 -2.42 61.35
CA LEU A 268 102.00 -1.35 61.13
C LEU A 268 101.75 -1.12 59.64
N HIS A 269 102.81 -1.15 58.81
CA HIS A 269 102.71 -1.08 57.36
C HIS A 269 101.87 -2.23 56.81
N ASP A 270 102.17 -3.47 57.17
CA ASP A 270 101.40 -4.63 56.71
C ASP A 270 99.96 -4.60 57.21
N GLN A 271 99.72 -4.09 58.42
CA GLN A 271 98.38 -3.86 58.93
C GLN A 271 97.62 -2.81 58.10
N TYR A 272 98.26 -1.69 57.74
CA TYR A 272 97.63 -0.66 56.89
C TYR A 272 97.43 -1.16 55.45
N VAL A 273 98.36 -1.93 54.89
CA VAL A 273 98.23 -2.54 53.57
C VAL A 273 97.07 -3.54 53.55
N ASN A 274 96.96 -4.40 54.57
CA ASN A 274 95.86 -5.35 54.67
C ASN A 274 94.52 -4.66 54.92
N LYS A 275 94.48 -3.60 55.75
CA LYS A 275 93.29 -2.75 55.91
C LYS A 275 92.92 -2.05 54.60
N GLY A 276 93.90 -1.57 53.85
CA GLY A 276 93.71 -0.96 52.53
C GLY A 276 93.12 -1.95 51.52
N LYS A 277 93.71 -3.14 51.40
CA LYS A 277 93.21 -4.23 50.54
C LYS A 277 91.80 -4.68 50.94
N ALA A 278 91.54 -4.81 52.25
CA ALA A 278 90.20 -5.15 52.74
C ALA A 278 89.18 -4.04 52.46
N GLN A 279 89.59 -2.77 52.59
CA GLN A 279 88.74 -1.62 52.29
C GLN A 279 88.47 -1.51 50.78
N GLU A 280 89.48 -1.72 49.93
CA GLU A 280 89.33 -1.77 48.48
C GLU A 280 88.38 -2.89 48.06
N ALA A 281 88.59 -4.12 48.54
CA ALA A 281 87.70 -5.24 48.24
C ALA A 281 86.25 -4.97 48.67
N ARG A 282 86.06 -4.29 49.81
CA ARG A 282 84.73 -3.89 50.30
C ARG A 282 84.08 -2.84 49.40
N LEU A 283 84.83 -1.82 48.98
CA LEU A 283 84.34 -0.78 48.07
C LEU A 283 84.01 -1.33 46.69
N VAL A 284 84.81 -2.27 46.18
CA VAL A 284 84.54 -2.96 44.91
C VAL A 284 83.26 -3.79 45.01
N ALA A 285 83.11 -4.59 46.08
CA ALA A 285 81.91 -5.40 46.30
C ALA A 285 80.65 -4.53 46.47
N GLU A 286 80.74 -3.41 47.19
CA GLU A 286 79.65 -2.45 47.34
C GLU A 286 79.31 -1.74 46.02
N GLY A 287 80.32 -1.39 45.23
CA GLY A 287 80.17 -0.81 43.89
C GLY A 287 79.51 -1.78 42.92
N ASP A 288 79.90 -3.05 42.91
CA ASP A 288 79.30 -4.07 42.06
C ASP A 288 77.87 -4.42 42.50
N ALA A 289 77.62 -4.51 43.81
CA ALA A 289 76.27 -4.67 44.34
C ALA A 289 75.36 -3.49 43.94
N SER A 290 75.84 -2.25 44.10
CA SER A 290 75.08 -1.05 43.72
C SER A 290 74.86 -0.94 42.21
N ARG A 291 75.83 -1.34 41.40
CA ARG A 291 75.69 -1.40 39.94
C ARG A 291 74.62 -2.42 39.56
N GLN A 292 74.64 -3.59 40.17
CA GLN A 292 73.69 -4.66 39.88
C GLN A 292 72.26 -4.27 40.28
N THR A 293 72.06 -3.67 41.46
CA THR A 293 70.74 -3.17 41.86
C THR A 293 70.24 -2.08 40.90
N MET A 294 71.09 -1.16 40.48
CA MET A 294 70.73 -0.11 39.53
C MET A 294 70.32 -0.68 38.17
N ILE A 295 71.01 -1.71 37.67
CA ILE A 295 70.66 -2.40 36.42
C ILE A 295 69.32 -3.14 36.57
N GLU A 296 69.10 -3.84 37.68
CA GLU A 296 67.86 -4.57 37.93
C GLU A 296 66.65 -3.64 38.08
N GLU A 297 66.80 -2.54 38.80
CA GLU A 297 65.79 -1.50 38.91
C GLU A 297 65.51 -0.83 37.56
N GLY A 298 66.56 -0.52 36.80
CA GLY A 298 66.44 0.01 35.44
C GLY A 298 65.68 -0.95 34.53
N ARG A 299 66.02 -2.24 34.58
CA ARG A 299 65.32 -3.28 33.81
C ARG A 299 63.86 -3.45 34.25
N ARG A 300 63.57 -3.37 35.54
CA ARG A 300 62.19 -3.43 36.06
C ARG A 300 61.37 -2.24 35.58
N LYS A 301 61.91 -1.02 35.67
CA LYS A 301 61.24 0.20 35.19
C LYS A 301 61.03 0.15 33.67
N TYR A 302 62.01 -0.30 32.92
CA TYR A 302 61.89 -0.48 31.47
C TYR A 302 60.80 -1.49 31.13
N ASN A 303 60.82 -2.68 31.74
CA ASN A 303 59.81 -3.71 31.48
C ASN A 303 58.40 -3.25 31.89
N ALA A 304 58.27 -2.54 33.01
CA ALA A 304 56.99 -1.95 33.42
C ALA A 304 56.50 -0.92 32.39
N LEU A 305 57.36 -0.01 31.94
CA LEU A 305 57.00 0.99 30.94
C LEU A 305 56.59 0.36 29.61
N VAL A 306 57.30 -0.69 29.17
CA VAL A 306 56.94 -1.42 27.95
C VAL A 306 55.60 -2.11 28.11
N SER A 307 55.35 -2.77 29.24
CA SER A 307 54.07 -3.42 29.54
C SER A 307 52.91 -2.41 29.54
N ASP A 308 53.07 -1.28 30.23
CA ASP A 308 52.04 -0.23 30.29
C ASP A 308 51.77 0.35 28.91
N ALA A 309 52.81 0.55 28.09
CA ALA A 309 52.68 1.04 26.72
C ALA A 309 51.99 0.02 25.79
N GLU A 310 52.32 -1.27 25.92
CA GLU A 310 51.67 -2.36 25.18
C GLU A 310 50.20 -2.49 25.56
N GLU A 311 49.87 -2.37 26.85
CA GLU A 311 48.49 -2.42 27.34
C GLU A 311 47.69 -1.22 26.83
N TYR A 312 48.23 -0.01 26.92
CA TYR A 312 47.61 1.19 26.36
C TYR A 312 47.38 1.07 24.85
N SER A 313 48.37 0.56 24.10
CA SER A 313 48.26 0.34 22.66
C SER A 313 47.18 -0.68 22.33
N ARG A 314 47.13 -1.79 23.07
CA ARG A 314 46.10 -2.82 22.90
C ARG A 314 44.72 -2.25 23.17
N HIS A 315 44.53 -1.56 24.29
CA HIS A 315 43.25 -0.96 24.64
C HIS A 315 42.77 0.03 23.58
N THR A 316 43.65 0.91 23.09
CA THR A 316 43.32 1.88 22.04
C THR A 316 42.91 1.20 20.74
N ARG A 317 43.60 0.12 20.34
CA ARG A 317 43.24 -0.65 19.15
C ARG A 317 41.91 -1.37 19.32
N GLU A 318 41.67 -2.00 20.45
CA GLU A 318 40.40 -2.68 20.73
C GLU A 318 39.21 -1.72 20.71
N GLU A 319 39.33 -0.55 21.32
CA GLU A 319 38.28 0.47 21.29
C GLU A 319 38.05 1.01 19.87
N ALA A 320 39.12 1.24 19.10
CA ALA A 320 39.02 1.64 17.70
C ALA A 320 38.35 0.56 16.83
N ASP A 321 38.69 -0.71 17.03
CA ASP A 321 38.12 -1.85 16.32
C ASP A 321 36.63 -2.04 16.67
N LYS A 322 36.26 -1.89 17.95
CA LYS A 322 34.86 -1.89 18.40
C LYS A 322 34.08 -0.77 17.74
N TYR A 323 34.61 0.46 17.76
CA TYR A 323 33.97 1.60 17.14
C TYR A 323 33.81 1.41 15.62
N SER A 324 34.86 0.95 14.93
CA SER A 324 34.83 0.66 13.49
C SER A 324 33.76 -0.38 13.15
N THR A 325 33.71 -1.48 13.92
CA THR A 325 32.74 -2.56 13.74
C THR A 325 31.31 -2.05 13.93
N LYS A 326 31.08 -1.25 14.98
CA LYS A 326 29.76 -0.66 15.25
C LYS A 326 29.32 0.27 14.13
N THR A 327 30.21 1.15 13.66
CA THR A 327 29.90 2.09 12.58
C THR A 327 29.61 1.36 11.27
N LYS A 328 30.38 0.32 10.93
CA LYS A 328 30.11 -0.52 9.75
C LYS A 328 28.77 -1.24 9.87
N ALA A 329 28.48 -1.86 11.01
CA ALA A 329 27.21 -2.54 11.23
C ALA A 329 26.00 -1.60 11.08
N LEU A 330 26.08 -0.39 11.65
CA LEU A 330 25.04 0.62 11.51
C LEU A 330 24.88 1.11 10.06
N ALA A 331 25.98 1.28 9.33
CA ALA A 331 25.95 1.66 7.92
C ALA A 331 25.34 0.56 7.05
N ASP A 332 25.69 -0.70 7.30
CA ASP A 332 25.15 -1.86 6.60
C ASP A 332 23.65 -2.03 6.89
N GLU A 333 23.23 -1.85 8.14
CA GLU A 333 21.83 -1.89 8.55
C GLU A 333 21.02 -0.79 7.87
N TYR A 334 21.51 0.45 7.89
CA TYR A 334 20.87 1.57 7.22
C TYR A 334 20.77 1.35 5.71
N SER A 335 21.85 0.88 5.07
CA SER A 335 21.84 0.57 3.64
C SER A 335 20.83 -0.52 3.28
N GLN A 336 20.73 -1.57 4.10
CA GLN A 336 19.74 -2.62 3.90
C GLN A 336 18.31 -2.10 4.05
N LYS A 337 18.04 -1.24 5.03
CA LYS A 337 16.72 -0.60 5.20
C LYS A 337 16.35 0.19 3.95
N VAL A 338 17.22 1.08 3.48
CA VAL A 338 16.94 1.90 2.29
C VAL A 338 16.69 1.04 1.05
N ARG A 339 17.44 -0.06 0.88
CA ARG A 339 17.21 -1.00 -0.23
C ARG A 339 15.86 -1.69 -0.13
N ARG A 340 15.49 -2.21 1.04
CA ARG A 340 14.18 -2.86 1.26
C ARG A 340 13.04 -1.88 1.00
N ASP A 341 13.10 -0.68 1.56
CA ASP A 341 12.06 0.33 1.38
C ASP A 341 11.91 0.71 -0.11
N ALA A 342 13.02 0.80 -0.85
CA ALA A 342 13.00 1.05 -2.29
C ALA A 342 12.43 -0.13 -3.11
N ASP A 343 12.82 -1.36 -2.79
CA ASP A 343 12.32 -2.57 -3.44
C ASP A 343 10.81 -2.75 -3.19
N ASP A 344 10.35 -2.51 -1.96
CA ASP A 344 8.94 -2.56 -1.57
C ASP A 344 8.12 -1.48 -2.29
N TYR A 345 8.62 -0.25 -2.34
CA TYR A 345 7.98 0.84 -3.09
C TYR A 345 7.86 0.49 -4.57
N SER A 346 8.95 0.02 -5.20
CA SER A 346 8.97 -0.38 -6.61
C SER A 346 7.97 -1.51 -6.89
N SER A 347 7.95 -2.54 -6.04
CA SER A 347 7.03 -3.66 -6.13
C SER A 347 5.56 -3.22 -6.04
N ARG A 348 5.25 -2.32 -5.10
CA ARG A 348 3.90 -1.79 -4.92
C ARG A 348 3.44 -0.93 -6.11
N THR A 349 4.31 -0.06 -6.62
CA THR A 349 4.01 0.72 -7.82
C THR A 349 3.76 -0.19 -9.02
N LYS A 350 4.58 -1.22 -9.22
CA LYS A 350 4.40 -2.19 -10.30
C LYS A 350 3.09 -2.95 -10.18
N THR A 351 2.75 -3.42 -8.98
CA THR A 351 1.50 -4.13 -8.70
C THR A 351 0.28 -3.26 -9.00
N ILE A 352 0.28 -2.00 -8.56
CA ILE A 352 -0.81 -1.05 -8.84
C ILE A 352 -0.93 -0.80 -10.35
N ALA A 353 0.19 -0.58 -11.03
CA ALA A 353 0.19 -0.35 -12.48
C ALA A 353 -0.34 -1.57 -13.25
N GLU A 354 0.04 -2.79 -12.85
CA GLU A 354 -0.46 -4.04 -13.43
C GLU A 354 -1.97 -4.20 -13.18
N GLN A 355 -2.44 -3.89 -11.97
CA GLN A 355 -3.85 -3.95 -11.63
C GLN A 355 -4.69 -2.98 -12.47
N GLU A 356 -4.26 -1.73 -12.60
CA GLU A 356 -4.96 -0.72 -13.40
C GLU A 356 -4.93 -1.06 -14.90
N SER A 357 -3.78 -1.54 -15.40
CA SER A 357 -3.67 -2.04 -16.78
C SER A 357 -4.64 -3.20 -17.03
N ASN A 358 -4.77 -4.14 -16.08
CA ASN A 358 -5.69 -5.26 -16.20
C ASN A 358 -7.16 -4.82 -16.19
N LYS A 359 -7.53 -3.88 -15.30
CA LYS A 359 -8.88 -3.30 -15.31
C LYS A 359 -9.22 -2.66 -16.66
N GLN A 360 -8.28 -1.88 -17.22
CA GLN A 360 -8.50 -1.23 -18.51
C GLN A 360 -8.64 -2.25 -19.65
N ARG A 361 -7.83 -3.31 -19.66
CA ARG A 361 -7.95 -4.40 -20.63
C ARG A 361 -9.28 -5.12 -20.53
N THR A 362 -9.69 -5.52 -19.33
CA THR A 362 -10.98 -6.21 -19.11
C THR A 362 -12.16 -5.34 -19.54
N SER A 363 -12.16 -4.05 -19.19
CA SER A 363 -13.21 -3.12 -19.63
C SER A 363 -13.25 -2.97 -21.14
N ALA A 364 -12.09 -2.87 -21.80
CA ALA A 364 -12.00 -2.80 -23.25
C ALA A 364 -12.49 -4.09 -23.93
N ASP A 365 -12.12 -5.26 -23.39
CA ASP A 365 -12.54 -6.57 -23.91
C ASP A 365 -14.05 -6.77 -23.75
N ASN A 366 -14.62 -6.35 -22.62
CA ASN A 366 -16.07 -6.38 -22.39
C ASN A 366 -16.79 -5.47 -23.39
N TYR A 367 -16.32 -4.23 -23.56
CA TYR A 367 -16.90 -3.30 -24.53
C TYR A 367 -16.82 -3.85 -25.96
N ALA A 368 -15.67 -4.38 -26.36
CA ALA A 368 -15.49 -5.01 -27.67
C ALA A 368 -16.43 -6.21 -27.86
N THR A 369 -16.68 -6.98 -26.80
CA THR A 369 -17.61 -8.11 -26.82
C THR A 369 -19.06 -7.66 -27.02
N THR A 370 -19.50 -6.62 -26.29
CA THR A 370 -20.84 -6.04 -26.44
C THR A 370 -21.05 -5.47 -27.84
N VAL A 371 -20.11 -4.68 -28.35
CA VAL A 371 -20.21 -4.13 -29.71
C VAL A 371 -20.30 -5.23 -30.76
N ARG A 372 -19.51 -6.32 -30.61
CA ARG A 372 -19.60 -7.46 -31.52
C ARG A 372 -20.94 -8.18 -31.43
N SER A 373 -21.48 -8.41 -30.23
CA SER A 373 -22.75 -9.13 -30.07
C SER A 373 -23.94 -8.32 -30.57
N GLU A 374 -23.94 -7.00 -30.36
CA GLU A 374 -24.93 -6.07 -30.91
C GLU A 374 -24.87 -6.02 -32.42
N ALA A 375 -23.66 -5.91 -33.01
CA ALA A 375 -23.48 -5.93 -34.45
C ALA A 375 -23.98 -7.25 -35.07
N GLN A 376 -23.67 -8.40 -34.46
CA GLN A 376 -24.19 -9.70 -34.88
C GLN A 376 -25.72 -9.79 -34.78
N SER A 377 -26.30 -9.24 -33.72
CA SER A 377 -27.76 -9.22 -33.53
C SER A 377 -28.46 -8.32 -34.54
N TYR A 378 -27.88 -7.17 -34.84
CA TYR A 378 -28.38 -6.25 -35.85
C TYR A 378 -28.29 -6.86 -37.25
N ASP A 379 -27.13 -7.42 -37.63
CA ASP A 379 -26.95 -8.13 -38.90
C ASP A 379 -27.99 -9.26 -39.07
N LYS A 380 -28.22 -10.06 -38.02
CA LYS A 380 -29.25 -11.09 -38.02
C LYS A 380 -30.65 -10.52 -38.27
N LYS A 381 -31.04 -9.44 -37.58
CA LYS A 381 -32.34 -8.79 -37.78
C LYS A 381 -32.51 -8.31 -39.22
N ILE A 382 -31.50 -7.66 -39.79
CA ILE A 382 -31.55 -7.16 -41.16
C ILE A 382 -31.69 -8.32 -42.15
N ARG A 383 -30.92 -9.41 -41.97
CA ARG A 383 -31.03 -10.61 -42.81
C ARG A 383 -32.43 -11.23 -42.73
N THR A 384 -32.95 -11.48 -41.53
CA THR A 384 -34.28 -12.06 -41.35
C THR A 384 -35.38 -11.18 -41.95
N SER A 385 -35.36 -9.86 -41.69
CA SER A 385 -36.35 -8.94 -42.28
C SER A 385 -36.27 -8.89 -43.80
N ALA A 386 -35.07 -8.97 -44.37
CA ALA A 386 -34.88 -9.03 -45.82
C ALA A 386 -35.42 -10.33 -46.41
N ASP A 387 -35.16 -11.47 -45.76
CA ASP A 387 -35.68 -12.78 -46.14
C ASP A 387 -37.22 -12.83 -46.08
N ASP A 388 -37.80 -12.29 -45.01
CA ASP A 388 -39.26 -12.20 -44.82
C ASP A 388 -39.91 -11.31 -45.88
N TYR A 389 -39.31 -10.15 -46.18
CA TYR A 389 -39.78 -9.27 -47.23
C TYR A 389 -39.72 -9.96 -48.61
N ALA A 390 -38.60 -10.62 -48.92
CA ALA A 390 -38.44 -11.36 -50.17
C ALA A 390 -39.49 -12.46 -50.31
N LYS A 391 -39.79 -13.18 -49.22
CA LYS A 391 -40.85 -14.19 -49.17
C LYS A 391 -42.23 -13.57 -49.41
N GLY A 392 -42.56 -12.48 -48.73
CA GLY A 392 -43.84 -11.78 -48.91
C GLY A 392 -44.05 -11.26 -50.34
N VAL A 393 -42.99 -10.74 -50.99
CA VAL A 393 -43.05 -10.34 -52.41
C VAL A 393 -43.31 -11.56 -53.29
N LYS A 394 -42.63 -12.67 -53.03
CA LYS A 394 -42.82 -13.92 -53.79
C LYS A 394 -44.25 -14.46 -53.64
N ASP A 395 -44.80 -14.44 -52.44
CA ASP A 395 -46.16 -14.91 -52.15
C ASP A 395 -47.20 -14.03 -52.87
N LYS A 396 -47.05 -12.70 -52.84
CA LYS A 396 -47.90 -11.79 -53.62
C LYS A 396 -47.83 -12.04 -55.12
N LEU A 397 -46.62 -12.21 -55.66
CA LEU A 397 -46.46 -12.53 -57.09
C LEU A 397 -47.15 -13.85 -57.45
N PHE A 398 -47.13 -14.83 -56.55
CA PHE A 398 -47.83 -16.10 -56.76
C PHE A 398 -49.36 -15.92 -56.77
N ASP A 399 -49.91 -15.16 -55.82
CA ASP A 399 -51.34 -14.83 -55.75
C ASP A 399 -51.82 -14.01 -56.95
N ASP A 400 -51.02 -13.02 -57.37
CA ASP A 400 -51.30 -12.21 -58.56
C ASP A 400 -51.30 -13.09 -59.81
N THR A 401 -50.34 -14.00 -59.95
CA THR A 401 -50.27 -14.96 -61.06
C THR A 401 -51.53 -15.83 -61.09
N ARG A 402 -51.94 -16.38 -59.95
CA ARG A 402 -53.14 -17.21 -59.82
C ARG A 402 -54.42 -16.43 -60.18
N THR A 403 -54.49 -15.16 -59.78
CA THR A 403 -55.62 -14.28 -60.09
C THR A 403 -55.67 -13.98 -61.59
N ILE A 404 -54.52 -13.71 -62.22
CA ILE A 404 -54.42 -13.52 -63.67
C ILE A 404 -54.84 -14.80 -64.41
N GLU A 405 -54.42 -15.97 -63.96
CA GLU A 405 -54.82 -17.26 -64.53
C GLU A 405 -56.33 -17.47 -64.45
N ALA A 406 -56.95 -17.19 -63.31
CA ALA A 406 -58.41 -17.28 -63.14
C ALA A 406 -59.15 -16.30 -64.08
N ASN A 407 -58.72 -15.04 -64.13
CA ASN A 407 -59.29 -14.03 -65.02
C ASN A 407 -59.15 -14.44 -66.50
N LEU A 408 -58.02 -15.02 -66.89
CA LEU A 408 -57.81 -15.53 -68.24
C LEU A 408 -58.79 -16.66 -68.57
N GLU A 409 -59.08 -17.54 -67.62
CA GLU A 409 -60.06 -18.60 -67.80
C GLU A 409 -61.49 -18.05 -67.92
N GLU A 410 -61.86 -17.06 -67.12
CA GLU A 410 -63.14 -16.35 -67.25
C GLU A 410 -63.25 -15.64 -68.59
N LEU A 411 -62.20 -14.96 -69.06
CA LEU A 411 -62.17 -14.30 -70.34
C LEU A 411 -62.34 -15.29 -71.50
N LYS A 412 -61.71 -16.47 -71.42
CA LYS A 412 -61.90 -17.56 -72.39
C LYS A 412 -63.33 -18.08 -72.40
N LYS A 413 -63.95 -18.25 -71.23
CA LYS A 413 -65.37 -18.63 -71.11
C LYS A 413 -66.28 -17.56 -71.71
N PHE A 414 -66.02 -16.30 -71.43
CA PHE A 414 -66.74 -15.17 -72.01
C PHE A 414 -66.60 -15.14 -73.54
N GLU A 415 -65.38 -15.30 -74.07
CA GLU A 415 -65.12 -15.33 -75.51
C GLU A 415 -65.86 -16.51 -76.18
N ALA A 416 -65.86 -17.69 -75.57
CA ALA A 416 -66.59 -18.85 -76.06
C ALA A 416 -68.12 -18.57 -76.11
N ASN A 417 -68.67 -18.01 -75.04
CA ASN A 417 -70.09 -17.63 -74.97
C ASN A 417 -70.45 -16.52 -75.98
N TYR A 418 -69.59 -15.51 -76.13
CA TYR A 418 -69.76 -14.44 -77.09
C TYR A 418 -69.72 -14.96 -78.52
N LYS A 419 -68.76 -15.83 -78.86
CA LYS A 419 -68.70 -16.50 -80.16
C LYS A 419 -69.95 -17.33 -80.44
N SER A 420 -70.47 -18.05 -79.43
CA SER A 420 -71.74 -18.78 -79.56
C SER A 420 -72.90 -17.83 -79.87
N ARG A 421 -73.08 -16.77 -79.08
CA ARG A 421 -74.13 -15.77 -79.30
C ARG A 421 -74.02 -15.08 -80.66
N LEU A 422 -72.81 -14.75 -81.09
CA LEU A 422 -72.57 -14.15 -82.40
C LEU A 422 -72.94 -15.14 -83.52
N LYS A 423 -72.55 -16.41 -83.37
CA LYS A 423 -72.93 -17.47 -84.31
C LYS A 423 -74.46 -17.63 -84.38
N ASP A 424 -75.13 -17.67 -83.24
CA ASP A 424 -76.59 -17.79 -83.16
C ASP A 424 -77.30 -16.59 -83.79
N PHE A 425 -76.81 -15.37 -83.52
CA PHE A 425 -77.31 -14.14 -84.14
C PHE A 425 -77.14 -14.15 -85.67
N LEU A 426 -75.97 -14.55 -86.17
CA LEU A 426 -75.72 -14.70 -87.60
C LEU A 426 -76.62 -15.78 -88.23
N MET A 427 -76.87 -16.89 -87.53
CA MET A 427 -77.82 -17.91 -87.98
C MET A 427 -79.25 -17.39 -88.01
N GLN A 428 -79.70 -16.63 -87.01
CA GLN A 428 -80.99 -15.96 -87.02
C GLN A 428 -81.13 -14.96 -88.17
N LEU A 429 -80.07 -14.19 -88.45
CA LEU A 429 -80.06 -13.21 -89.53
C LEU A 429 -80.09 -13.89 -90.90
N MET A 430 -79.36 -15.01 -91.09
CA MET A 430 -79.51 -15.85 -92.28
C MET A 430 -80.91 -16.47 -92.41
N ALA A 431 -81.51 -16.92 -91.30
CA ALA A 431 -82.86 -17.46 -91.31
C ALA A 431 -83.91 -16.38 -91.62
N GLN A 432 -83.72 -15.14 -91.17
CA GLN A 432 -84.58 -14.00 -91.53
C GLN A 432 -84.45 -13.62 -93.00
N ILE A 433 -83.24 -13.63 -93.56
CA ILE A 433 -83.03 -13.44 -95.00
C ILE A 433 -83.71 -14.57 -95.79
N SER A 434 -83.55 -15.82 -95.35
CA SER A 434 -84.23 -16.98 -95.97
C SER A 434 -85.76 -16.96 -95.86
N LYS A 435 -86.33 -16.41 -94.78
CA LYS A 435 -87.79 -16.20 -94.64
C LYS A 435 -88.29 -14.98 -95.43
N GLY A 436 -87.41 -14.02 -95.73
CA GLY A 436 -87.70 -12.92 -96.64
C GLY A 436 -87.90 -13.37 -98.10
N ASP A 437 -87.36 -14.54 -98.47
CA ASP A 437 -87.54 -15.16 -99.80
C ASP A 437 -88.80 -16.05 -99.90
N ASP A 438 -89.54 -16.30 -98.81
CA ASP A 438 -90.68 -17.24 -98.75
C ASP A 438 -92.07 -16.57 -98.64
N TYR A 439 -92.16 -15.25 -98.82
CA TYR A 439 -93.44 -14.50 -98.91
C TYR A 439 -93.71 -14.06 -100.35
N GLY A 440 -93.73 -15.03 -101.28
CA GLY A 440 -93.87 -14.80 -102.72
C GLY A 440 -94.78 -15.78 -103.48
N SER A 441 -95.73 -16.45 -102.83
CA SER A 441 -96.84 -17.22 -103.45
C SER A 441 -97.67 -17.80 -102.30
N ASP A 442 -98.99 -17.71 -102.15
CA ASP A 442 -100.07 -17.63 -103.11
C ASP A 442 -101.34 -17.20 -102.37
N SER A 443 -102.12 -16.31 -102.99
CA SER A 443 -103.57 -16.26 -102.80
C SER A 443 -104.20 -15.82 -104.12
N LYS A 444 -104.74 -16.78 -104.88
CA LYS A 444 -105.93 -16.65 -105.74
C LYS A 444 -106.48 -18.07 -105.94
N ASP A 445 -107.57 -18.44 -105.29
CA ASP A 445 -108.96 -18.03 -105.54
C ASP A 445 -109.67 -19.17 -106.27
N SER A 446 -110.60 -19.83 -105.59
CA SER A 446 -111.83 -20.32 -106.22
C SER A 446 -112.85 -20.71 -105.15
N ASP A 447 -113.78 -19.79 -104.89
CA ASP A 447 -115.17 -20.17 -104.66
C ASP A 447 -115.68 -20.94 -105.89
N SER A 448 -116.34 -22.08 -105.71
CA SER A 448 -117.71 -22.35 -106.18
C SER A 448 -118.10 -23.84 -106.19
N ASP A 449 -119.31 -24.08 -105.67
CA ASP A 449 -120.31 -25.11 -106.02
C ASP A 449 -120.23 -26.57 -105.52
N LEU A 450 -120.90 -26.78 -104.38
CA LEU A 450 -122.18 -27.51 -104.23
C LEU A 450 -122.38 -28.87 -104.95
N SER A 451 -122.25 -29.97 -104.21
CA SER A 451 -123.23 -31.08 -104.06
C SER A 451 -122.75 -32.15 -103.10
#